data_AF-A0A9N9GQD6-F1
#
_entry.id   AF-A0A9N9GQD6-F1
#
_cell.length_a   1.000
_cell.length_b   1.000
_cell.length_c   1.000
_cell.angle_alpha   90.00
_cell.angle_beta   90.00
_cell.angle_gamma   90.00
#
_symmetry.space_group_name_H-M   'P 1'
#
loop_
_entity.id
_entity.type
_entity.pdbx_description
1 polymer ?
#
loop_
_entity_poly.entity_id
_entity_poly.type
_entity_poly.pdbx_seq_one_letter_code
_entity_poly.pdbx_strand_id
1 'polypeptide(L)'
;MKDFDGNIVIEPEFRLEFVQVTHDECHFYVNDGQRRIWTLEDEDILRSKHIGRSIMVSAFVCPCHGLLRLSDDQLQTNSHIKHKETYILHSTQTDGYWKSEHMLDQLVYRALPIFEVLHPGCIGVFCFDQSTNHNAWAENALIATRMNLGPGGIQPKMRDGWYIDENNKRQIQSMVFPDNHPEEKLRGHSKGIRQVLKDRKLWPTGGIRLICDQCSRNNESKRLDCYA
;
A
#
# COMPACT_ATOMS: atom_id res chain seq x y z
N MET A 1 6.15 -21.19 23.73
CA MET A 1 5.30 -21.30 22.54
C MET A 1 3.98 -21.87 23.05
N LYS A 2 2.90 -21.07 23.07
CA LYS A 2 1.59 -21.56 23.53
C LYS A 2 0.90 -22.12 22.30
N ASP A 3 0.69 -23.43 22.30
CA ASP A 3 -0.01 -24.14 21.24
C ASP A 3 -1.47 -23.71 21.23
N PHE A 4 -1.99 -23.45 20.02
CA PHE A 4 -3.36 -23.03 19.79
C PHE A 4 -4.18 -24.29 19.48
N ASP A 5 -4.73 -24.93 20.51
CA ASP A 5 -5.59 -26.14 20.41
C ASP A 5 -7.03 -25.80 19.96
N GLY A 6 -7.18 -24.87 19.03
CA GLY A 6 -8.46 -24.52 18.45
C GLY A 6 -8.76 -25.39 17.25
N ASN A 7 -9.44 -26.52 17.44
CA ASN A 7 -10.08 -27.24 16.33
C ASN A 7 -11.14 -26.33 15.70
N ILE A 8 -10.82 -25.72 14.56
CA ILE A 8 -11.79 -25.00 13.74
C ILE A 8 -12.64 -26.05 13.02
N VAL A 9 -13.81 -26.35 13.60
CA VAL A 9 -14.83 -27.15 12.92
C VAL A 9 -15.60 -26.21 12.00
N ILE A 10 -15.37 -26.34 10.69
CA ILE A 10 -16.15 -25.65 9.65
C ILE A 10 -17.30 -26.58 9.28
N GLU A 11 -18.52 -26.26 9.69
CA GLU A 11 -19.72 -26.97 9.22
C GLU A 11 -20.00 -26.64 7.75
N PRO A 12 -20.42 -27.61 6.92
CA PRO A 12 -20.48 -27.43 5.48
C PRO A 12 -21.89 -26.98 5.07
N GLU A 13 -22.17 -25.67 5.07
CA GLU A 13 -23.41 -25.19 4.45
C GLU A 13 -23.25 -24.63 3.03
N PHE A 14 -22.09 -24.13 2.62
CA PHE A 14 -21.78 -23.90 1.20
C PHE A 14 -20.26 -23.98 1.04
N ARG A 15 -19.74 -25.01 0.39
CA ARG A 15 -18.29 -25.17 0.20
C ARG A 15 -17.84 -24.25 -0.94
N LEU A 16 -17.72 -22.95 -0.65
CA LEU A 16 -17.09 -22.01 -1.58
C LEU A 16 -15.64 -22.45 -1.78
N GLU A 17 -15.26 -22.67 -3.03
CA GLU A 17 -13.91 -23.07 -3.38
C GLU A 17 -12.97 -21.87 -3.23
N PHE A 18 -11.89 -22.04 -2.47
CA PHE A 18 -10.88 -21.02 -2.29
C PHE A 18 -9.76 -21.20 -3.31
N VAL A 19 -9.43 -20.12 -4.02
CA VAL A 19 -8.34 -20.10 -5.00
C VAL A 19 -7.28 -19.14 -4.51
N GLN A 20 -6.11 -19.67 -4.17
CA GLN A 20 -4.97 -18.83 -3.81
C GLN A 20 -4.39 -18.16 -5.07
N VAL A 21 -4.19 -16.85 -4.98
CA VAL A 21 -3.52 -16.05 -5.99
C VAL A 21 -2.35 -15.36 -5.34
N THR A 22 -1.13 -15.56 -5.83
CA THR A 22 0.07 -14.92 -5.32
C THR A 22 0.53 -13.83 -6.27
N HIS A 23 1.12 -12.78 -5.73
CA HIS A 23 1.64 -11.63 -6.48
C HIS A 23 3.07 -11.31 -6.04
N ASP A 24 3.91 -10.94 -7.00
CA ASP A 24 5.26 -10.44 -6.74
C ASP A 24 5.74 -9.54 -7.90
N GLU A 25 6.77 -8.74 -7.63
CA GLU A 25 7.44 -7.86 -8.57
C GLU A 25 8.92 -8.21 -8.69
N CYS A 26 9.41 -8.34 -9.93
CA CYS A 26 10.82 -8.59 -10.19
C CYS A 26 11.42 -7.57 -11.17
N HIS A 27 12.71 -7.30 -11.04
CA HIS A 27 13.42 -6.39 -11.93
C HIS A 27 14.39 -7.16 -12.82
N PHE A 28 14.39 -6.82 -14.10
CA PHE A 28 15.38 -7.27 -15.07
C PHE A 28 16.13 -6.07 -15.61
N TYR A 29 17.43 -6.21 -15.76
CA TYR A 29 18.29 -5.17 -16.29
C TYR A 29 18.92 -5.59 -17.62
N VAL A 30 19.16 -4.62 -18.51
CA VAL A 30 19.76 -4.89 -19.83
C VAL A 30 21.12 -5.58 -19.71
N ASN A 31 21.87 -5.25 -18.66
CA ASN A 31 23.18 -5.84 -18.42
C ASN A 31 23.16 -6.94 -17.35
N ASP A 32 21.99 -7.52 -17.04
CA ASP A 32 21.88 -8.80 -16.32
C ASP A 32 22.32 -9.96 -17.23
N GLY A 33 23.62 -9.97 -17.56
CA GLY A 33 24.24 -11.02 -18.35
C GLY A 33 24.79 -12.16 -17.49
N GLN A 34 25.14 -13.27 -18.14
CA GLN A 34 25.86 -14.37 -17.48
C GLN A 34 27.16 -13.86 -16.86
N ARG A 35 27.41 -14.12 -15.58
CA ARG A 35 28.63 -13.64 -14.90
C ARG A 35 29.92 -14.15 -15.53
N ARG A 36 29.85 -15.28 -16.26
CA ARG A 36 30.96 -15.93 -16.94
C ARG A 36 30.74 -15.87 -18.44
N ILE A 37 31.83 -15.66 -19.18
CA ILE A 37 31.88 -15.70 -20.64
C ILE A 37 33.10 -16.54 -21.01
N TRP A 38 32.99 -17.28 -22.11
CA TRP A 38 34.12 -17.95 -22.72
C TRP A 38 34.70 -17.01 -23.76
N THR A 39 35.97 -16.69 -23.62
CA THR A 39 36.74 -15.86 -24.56
C THR A 39 37.88 -16.68 -25.12
N LEU A 40 38.39 -16.29 -26.29
CA LEU A 40 39.64 -16.83 -26.81
C LEU A 40 40.81 -16.33 -25.94
N GLU A 41 41.93 -17.06 -25.97
CA GLU A 41 43.08 -16.81 -25.07
C GLU A 41 43.68 -15.39 -25.23
N ASP A 42 43.51 -14.79 -26.41
CA ASP A 42 43.99 -13.44 -26.75
C ASP A 42 42.88 -12.37 -26.80
N GLU A 43 41.67 -12.67 -26.34
CA GLU A 43 40.53 -11.74 -26.33
C GLU A 43 40.14 -11.29 -24.93
N ASP A 44 40.25 -9.99 -24.69
CA ASP A 44 39.70 -9.32 -23.51
C ASP A 44 38.37 -8.62 -23.83
N ILE A 45 37.27 -9.15 -23.30
CA ILE A 45 35.96 -8.51 -23.42
C ILE A 45 35.68 -7.65 -22.18
N LEU A 46 35.79 -6.33 -22.34
CA LEU A 46 35.36 -5.38 -21.33
C LEU A 46 33.83 -5.19 -21.37
N ARG A 47 33.14 -5.60 -20.31
CA ARG A 47 31.71 -5.31 -20.13
C ARG A 47 31.49 -3.99 -19.40
N SER A 48 30.41 -3.31 -19.76
CA SER A 48 29.94 -2.16 -18.99
C SER A 48 29.65 -2.57 -17.55
N LYS A 49 30.18 -1.82 -16.58
CA LYS A 49 29.87 -1.98 -15.16
C LYS A 49 28.49 -1.41 -14.81
N HIS A 50 27.90 -0.60 -15.68
CA HIS A 50 26.58 -0.04 -15.46
C HIS A 50 25.52 -1.13 -15.63
N ILE A 51 24.51 -1.12 -14.77
CA ILE A 51 23.40 -2.07 -14.80
C ILE A 51 22.52 -1.91 -16.06
N GLY A 52 22.60 -0.76 -16.73
CA GLY A 52 21.82 -0.48 -17.94
C GLY A 52 20.38 -0.09 -17.61
N ARG A 53 19.49 -0.18 -18.61
CA ARG A 53 18.05 0.07 -18.42
C ARG A 53 17.41 -1.08 -17.66
N SER A 54 16.28 -0.79 -17.02
CA SER A 54 15.56 -1.72 -16.16
C SER A 54 14.11 -1.87 -16.59
N ILE A 55 13.60 -3.09 -16.59
CA ILE A 55 12.17 -3.37 -16.69
C ILE A 55 11.77 -4.10 -15.41
N MET A 56 10.77 -3.56 -14.73
CA MET A 56 10.07 -4.25 -13.66
C MET A 56 8.93 -5.07 -14.29
N VAL A 57 8.78 -6.31 -13.84
CA VAL A 57 7.68 -7.19 -14.18
C VAL A 57 6.87 -7.46 -12.92
N SER A 58 5.61 -7.08 -12.94
CA SER A 58 4.65 -7.34 -11.87
C SER A 58 3.61 -8.33 -12.38
N ALA A 59 3.31 -9.41 -11.65
CA ALA A 59 2.40 -10.45 -12.13
C ALA A 59 1.61 -11.14 -11.02
N PHE A 60 0.40 -11.59 -11.35
CA PHE A 60 -0.42 -12.44 -10.48
C PHE A 60 -0.43 -13.87 -11.04
N VAL A 61 -0.22 -14.85 -10.15
CA VAL A 61 -0.24 -16.27 -10.50
C VAL A 61 -1.16 -17.05 -9.58
N CYS A 62 -1.76 -18.12 -10.07
CA CYS A 62 -2.51 -19.09 -9.28
C CYS A 62 -2.08 -20.53 -9.65
N PRO A 63 -2.23 -21.51 -8.74
CA PRO A 63 -1.76 -22.87 -8.99
C PRO A 63 -2.40 -23.56 -10.21
N CYS A 64 -3.67 -23.27 -10.51
CA CYS A 64 -4.42 -23.93 -11.58
C CYS A 64 -4.13 -23.38 -12.98
N HIS A 65 -3.83 -22.08 -13.11
CA HIS A 65 -3.63 -21.42 -14.42
C HIS A 65 -2.20 -20.89 -14.63
N GLY A 66 -1.35 -20.93 -13.60
CA GLY A 66 -0.10 -20.19 -13.61
C GLY A 66 -0.41 -18.69 -13.65
N LEU A 67 0.12 -17.98 -14.64
CA LEU A 67 -0.16 -16.55 -14.85
C LEU A 67 -1.66 -16.30 -15.10
N LEU A 68 -2.26 -15.39 -14.34
CA LEU A 68 -3.66 -15.02 -14.54
C LEU A 68 -3.83 -14.39 -15.93
N ARG A 69 -4.50 -15.14 -16.79
CA ARG A 69 -4.65 -14.81 -18.21
C ARG A 69 -5.92 -15.47 -18.76
N LEU A 70 -6.68 -14.70 -19.52
CA LEU A 70 -7.83 -15.17 -20.27
C LEU A 70 -7.39 -15.77 -21.62
N SER A 71 -8.14 -16.74 -22.12
CA SER A 71 -8.09 -17.10 -23.54
C SER A 71 -8.66 -15.98 -24.41
N ASP A 72 -8.39 -16.02 -25.72
CA ASP A 72 -8.97 -15.03 -26.65
C ASP A 72 -10.51 -15.11 -26.69
N ASP A 73 -11.07 -16.32 -26.63
CA ASP A 73 -12.53 -16.53 -26.58
C ASP A 73 -13.16 -15.97 -25.30
N GLN A 74 -12.50 -16.17 -24.14
CA GLN A 74 -12.94 -15.61 -22.86
C GLN A 74 -12.90 -14.08 -22.88
N LEU A 75 -11.85 -13.47 -23.44
CA LEU A 75 -11.75 -12.03 -23.57
C LEU A 75 -12.82 -11.46 -24.50
N GLN A 76 -13.09 -12.14 -25.63
CA GLN A 76 -14.13 -11.72 -26.58
C GLN A 76 -15.53 -11.76 -25.96
N THR A 77 -15.81 -12.80 -25.16
CA THR A 77 -17.09 -12.96 -24.44
C THR A 77 -17.24 -11.94 -23.31
N ASN A 78 -16.13 -11.48 -22.73
CA ASN A 78 -16.08 -10.51 -21.64
C ASN A 78 -15.50 -9.17 -22.10
N SER A 79 -16.12 -8.55 -23.11
CA SER A 79 -15.64 -7.32 -23.76
C SER A 79 -15.46 -6.10 -22.86
N HIS A 80 -16.02 -6.12 -21.64
CA HIS A 80 -15.81 -5.10 -20.61
C HIS A 80 -14.41 -5.19 -19.97
N ILE A 81 -13.75 -6.34 -20.05
CA ILE A 81 -12.38 -6.56 -19.59
C ILE A 81 -11.42 -6.05 -20.65
N LYS A 82 -10.61 -5.06 -20.30
CA LYS A 82 -9.68 -4.41 -21.24
C LYS A 82 -8.37 -5.17 -21.44
N HIS A 83 -8.01 -6.02 -20.49
CA HIS A 83 -6.70 -6.66 -20.44
C HIS A 83 -6.85 -8.18 -20.44
N LYS A 84 -6.15 -8.86 -21.36
CA LYS A 84 -6.13 -10.32 -21.44
C LYS A 84 -5.38 -10.96 -20.27
N GLU A 85 -4.37 -10.27 -19.76
CA GLU A 85 -3.36 -10.79 -18.84
C GLU A 85 -3.02 -9.80 -17.75
N THR A 86 -2.67 -10.32 -16.57
CA THR A 86 -2.43 -9.48 -15.38
C THR A 86 -1.05 -8.87 -15.33
N TYR A 87 -0.07 -9.37 -16.09
CA TYR A 87 1.30 -8.87 -15.95
C TYR A 87 1.47 -7.47 -16.53
N ILE A 88 2.36 -6.71 -15.90
CA ILE A 88 2.75 -5.36 -16.35
C ILE A 88 4.26 -5.33 -16.48
N LEU A 89 4.73 -4.80 -17.61
CA LEU A 89 6.12 -4.42 -17.83
C LEU A 89 6.21 -2.91 -17.60
N HIS A 90 7.04 -2.48 -16.66
CA HIS A 90 7.19 -1.08 -16.27
C HIS A 90 8.65 -0.68 -16.30
N SER A 91 9.00 0.35 -17.06
CA SER A 91 10.37 0.81 -17.20
C SER A 91 10.56 2.12 -16.43
N THR A 92 11.44 2.12 -15.43
CA THR A 92 11.71 3.33 -14.63
C THR A 92 12.19 4.51 -15.48
N GLN A 93 12.88 4.24 -16.59
CA GLN A 93 13.43 5.29 -17.46
C GLN A 93 12.37 5.96 -18.35
N THR A 94 11.27 5.27 -18.66
CA THR A 94 10.20 5.79 -19.54
C THR A 94 8.96 6.19 -18.75
N ASP A 95 8.62 5.39 -17.74
CA ASP A 95 7.33 5.42 -17.05
C ASP A 95 7.47 5.97 -15.62
N GLY A 96 8.69 6.25 -15.17
CA GLY A 96 9.01 6.65 -13.81
C GLY A 96 8.94 5.49 -12.81
N TYR A 97 9.03 5.79 -11.51
CA TYR A 97 9.03 4.76 -10.47
C TYR A 97 7.70 4.01 -10.37
N TRP A 98 7.77 2.71 -10.10
CA TRP A 98 6.62 1.92 -9.66
C TRP A 98 6.17 2.36 -8.26
N LYS A 99 4.88 2.61 -8.09
CA LYS A 99 4.27 3.09 -6.84
C LYS A 99 3.09 2.21 -6.46
N SER A 100 2.65 2.33 -5.21
CA SER A 100 1.46 1.63 -4.69
C SER A 100 0.19 1.86 -5.52
N GLU A 101 0.03 3.04 -6.11
CA GLU A 101 -1.08 3.37 -7.03
C GLU A 101 -1.11 2.43 -8.24
N HIS A 102 0.05 2.16 -8.85
CA HIS A 102 0.13 1.27 -10.01
C HIS A 102 -0.18 -0.19 -9.64
N MET A 103 0.24 -0.64 -8.45
CA MET A 103 -0.11 -1.96 -7.93
C MET A 103 -1.63 -2.07 -7.70
N LEU A 104 -2.24 -1.05 -7.07
CA LEU A 104 -3.67 -1.01 -6.84
C LEU A 104 -4.44 -1.04 -8.17
N ASP A 105 -4.00 -0.27 -9.18
CA ASP A 105 -4.61 -0.27 -10.50
C ASP A 105 -4.49 -1.64 -11.19
N GLN A 106 -3.35 -2.31 -11.07
CA GLN A 106 -3.16 -3.67 -11.58
C GLN A 106 -4.11 -4.66 -10.91
N LEU A 107 -4.25 -4.58 -9.58
CA LEU A 107 -5.14 -5.45 -8.82
C LEU A 107 -6.60 -5.22 -9.22
N VAL A 108 -7.07 -3.97 -9.18
CA VAL A 108 -8.48 -3.60 -9.38
C VAL A 108 -8.92 -3.75 -10.83
N TYR A 109 -8.09 -3.30 -11.79
CA TYR A 109 -8.51 -3.23 -13.19
C TYR A 109 -8.01 -4.39 -14.05
N ARG A 110 -7.14 -5.27 -13.53
CA ARG A 110 -6.68 -6.46 -14.25
C ARG A 110 -6.92 -7.74 -13.47
N ALA A 111 -6.36 -7.86 -12.26
CA ALA A 111 -6.35 -9.13 -11.56
C ALA A 111 -7.74 -9.58 -11.09
N LEU A 112 -8.52 -8.69 -10.46
CA LEU A 112 -9.87 -9.04 -10.00
C LEU A 112 -10.82 -9.40 -11.16
N PRO A 113 -10.94 -8.61 -12.25
CA PRO A 113 -11.81 -8.98 -13.38
C PRO A 113 -11.42 -10.29 -14.05
N ILE A 114 -10.11 -10.52 -14.25
CA ILE A 114 -9.61 -11.77 -14.84
C ILE A 114 -9.90 -12.96 -13.90
N PHE A 115 -9.71 -12.77 -12.59
CA PHE A 115 -10.00 -13.79 -11.59
C PHE A 115 -11.47 -14.22 -11.60
N GLU A 116 -12.40 -13.25 -11.63
CA GLU A 116 -13.85 -13.50 -11.65
C GLU A 116 -14.29 -14.33 -12.87
N VAL A 117 -13.67 -14.12 -14.03
CA VAL A 117 -13.94 -14.91 -15.24
C VAL A 117 -13.35 -16.32 -15.15
N LEU A 118 -12.13 -16.46 -14.62
CA LEU A 118 -11.47 -17.76 -14.51
C LEU A 118 -12.05 -18.66 -13.41
N HIS A 119 -12.61 -18.07 -12.35
CA HIS A 119 -13.06 -18.81 -11.17
C HIS A 119 -14.47 -18.35 -10.72
N PRO A 120 -15.50 -18.55 -11.54
CA PRO A 120 -16.86 -18.14 -11.20
C PRO A 120 -17.34 -18.87 -9.94
N GLY A 121 -17.87 -18.10 -8.97
CA GLY A 121 -18.38 -18.64 -7.71
C GLY A 121 -17.31 -19.06 -6.70
N CYS A 122 -16.03 -18.79 -6.98
CA CYS A 122 -14.93 -19.06 -6.05
C CYS A 122 -14.58 -17.83 -5.21
N ILE A 123 -13.92 -18.05 -4.07
CA ILE A 123 -13.32 -16.99 -3.25
C ILE A 123 -11.82 -16.91 -3.57
N GLY A 124 -11.37 -15.75 -4.04
CA GLY A 124 -9.94 -15.48 -4.24
C GLY A 124 -9.23 -15.12 -2.94
N VAL A 125 -8.17 -15.85 -2.61
CA VAL A 125 -7.25 -15.51 -1.51
C VAL A 125 -5.98 -14.91 -2.11
N PHE A 126 -5.92 -13.58 -2.16
CA PHE A 126 -4.79 -12.85 -2.72
C PHE A 126 -3.69 -12.67 -1.67
N CYS A 127 -2.51 -13.22 -1.95
CA CYS A 127 -1.34 -13.19 -1.10
C CYS A 127 -0.27 -12.26 -1.68
N PHE A 128 0.15 -11.29 -0.86
CA PHE A 128 1.19 -10.31 -1.17
C PHE A 128 2.32 -10.45 -0.16
N ASP A 129 3.51 -9.98 -0.52
CA ASP A 129 4.59 -9.79 0.45
C ASP A 129 4.34 -8.52 1.31
N GLN A 130 5.31 -8.16 2.15
CA GLN A 130 5.21 -7.00 3.05
C GLN A 130 5.99 -5.78 2.54
N SER A 131 6.14 -5.62 1.21
CA SER A 131 6.82 -4.47 0.63
C SER A 131 6.13 -3.15 1.04
N THR A 132 6.88 -2.06 0.97
CA THR A 132 6.36 -0.73 1.29
C THR A 132 5.22 -0.28 0.38
N ASN A 133 5.16 -0.82 -0.85
CA ASN A 133 4.06 -0.54 -1.78
C ASN A 133 2.78 -1.26 -1.36
N HIS A 134 2.88 -2.51 -0.89
CA HIS A 134 1.72 -3.28 -0.42
C HIS A 134 1.21 -2.78 0.94
N ASN A 135 2.10 -2.25 1.77
CA ASN A 135 1.77 -1.62 3.06
C ASN A 135 1.44 -0.12 2.96
N ALA A 136 1.23 0.40 1.76
CA ALA A 136 0.94 1.82 1.56
C ALA A 136 -0.45 2.18 2.12
N TRP A 137 -0.49 3.22 2.93
CA TRP A 137 -1.74 3.82 3.35
C TRP A 137 -2.36 4.64 2.21
N ALA A 138 -3.70 4.73 2.19
CA ALA A 138 -4.39 5.66 1.32
C ALA A 138 -3.87 7.10 1.51
N GLU A 139 -3.86 7.90 0.44
CA GLU A 139 -3.33 9.26 0.45
C GLU A 139 -3.95 10.13 1.55
N ASN A 140 -5.25 9.95 1.80
CA ASN A 140 -6.02 10.66 2.81
C ASN A 140 -6.18 9.89 4.13
N ALA A 141 -5.39 8.84 4.38
CA ALA A 141 -5.48 8.06 5.61
C ALA A 141 -5.19 8.89 6.87
N LEU A 142 -5.84 8.52 7.97
CA LEU A 142 -5.65 9.15 9.28
C LEU A 142 -4.35 8.62 9.92
N ILE A 143 -3.26 9.39 9.84
CA ILE A 143 -1.94 8.99 10.34
C ILE A 143 -1.35 10.08 11.23
N ALA A 144 -1.58 10.00 12.54
CA ALA A 144 -1.20 11.04 13.49
C ALA A 144 0.29 11.43 13.40
N THR A 145 1.19 10.47 13.14
CA THR A 145 2.63 10.71 13.01
C THR A 145 3.03 11.57 11.80
N ARG A 146 2.12 11.76 10.83
CA ARG A 146 2.31 12.65 9.67
C ARG A 146 1.67 14.03 9.85
N MET A 147 1.06 14.30 11.00
CA MET A 147 0.44 15.59 11.30
C MET A 147 1.43 16.56 11.93
N ASN A 148 1.31 17.83 11.60
CA ASN A 148 2.04 18.90 12.28
C ASN A 148 1.38 19.23 13.63
N LEU A 149 2.14 19.82 14.56
CA LEU A 149 1.56 20.34 15.81
C LEU A 149 0.57 21.47 15.54
N GLY A 150 0.97 22.39 14.66
CA GLY A 150 0.16 23.51 14.17
C GLY A 150 -0.51 23.20 12.83
N PRO A 151 -1.46 24.06 12.41
CA PRO A 151 -2.14 23.90 11.12
C PRO A 151 -1.24 24.24 9.93
N GLY A 152 -1.57 23.71 8.75
CA GLY A 152 -0.84 23.99 7.50
C GLY A 152 0.58 23.40 7.46
N GLY A 153 1.46 24.02 6.68
CA GLY A 153 2.80 23.48 6.40
C GLY A 153 2.77 22.22 5.54
N ILE A 154 3.89 21.50 5.48
CA ILE A 154 3.99 20.21 4.78
C ILE A 154 3.37 19.14 5.69
N GLN A 155 2.11 18.79 5.44
CA GLN A 155 1.40 17.65 6.03
C GLN A 155 0.27 17.20 5.08
N PRO A 156 -0.17 15.93 5.11
CA PRO A 156 -1.20 15.46 4.21
C PRO A 156 -2.58 16.02 4.57
N LYS A 157 -3.48 16.06 3.58
CA LYS A 157 -4.91 16.30 3.79
C LYS A 157 -5.59 14.98 4.09
N MET A 158 -5.87 14.74 5.37
CA MET A 158 -6.51 13.50 5.81
C MET A 158 -8.03 13.60 5.68
N ARG A 159 -8.69 12.46 5.47
CA ARG A 159 -10.15 12.34 5.50
C ARG A 159 -10.69 12.60 6.89
N ASP A 160 -11.97 12.93 6.97
CA ASP A 160 -12.63 13.08 8.25
C ASP A 160 -12.64 11.76 9.04
N GLY A 161 -12.35 11.89 10.33
CA GLY A 161 -12.46 10.79 11.29
C GLY A 161 -13.74 10.90 12.09
N TRP A 162 -13.81 10.10 13.16
CA TRP A 162 -14.86 10.23 14.16
C TRP A 162 -14.31 9.87 15.53
N TYR A 163 -15.00 10.32 16.58
CA TYR A 163 -14.72 9.95 17.96
C TYR A 163 -16.03 9.87 18.75
N ILE A 164 -15.98 9.27 19.94
CA ILE A 164 -17.11 9.26 20.88
C ILE A 164 -16.86 10.37 21.90
N ASP A 165 -17.83 11.25 22.09
CA ASP A 165 -17.75 12.34 23.07
C ASP A 165 -18.11 11.88 24.50
N GLU A 166 -18.00 12.80 25.46
CA GLU A 166 -18.32 12.57 26.89
C GLU A 166 -19.76 12.11 27.13
N ASN A 167 -20.66 12.32 26.15
CA ASN A 167 -22.07 11.93 26.22
C ASN A 167 -22.35 10.60 25.48
N ASN A 168 -21.30 9.83 25.16
CA ASN A 168 -21.38 8.60 24.36
C ASN A 168 -21.97 8.79 22.96
N LYS A 169 -21.84 9.98 22.36
CA LYS A 169 -22.31 10.25 20.99
C LYS A 169 -21.16 10.27 19.99
N ARG A 170 -21.41 9.68 18.82
CA ARG A 170 -20.46 9.72 17.70
C ARG A 170 -20.42 11.12 17.10
N GLN A 171 -19.24 11.73 17.14
CA GLN A 171 -18.94 13.03 16.55
C GLN A 171 -18.00 12.86 15.36
N ILE A 172 -18.27 13.59 14.28
CA ILE A 172 -17.36 13.65 13.13
C ILE A 172 -16.21 14.59 13.49
N GLN A 173 -14.98 14.12 13.32
CA GLN A 173 -13.79 14.95 13.43
C GLN A 173 -13.34 15.37 12.04
N SER A 174 -13.62 16.61 11.67
CA SER A 174 -13.01 17.16 10.46
C SER A 174 -11.52 17.41 10.67
N MET A 175 -10.71 16.98 9.71
CA MET A 175 -9.25 17.07 9.73
C MET A 175 -8.71 18.27 8.93
N VAL A 176 -9.58 18.97 8.20
CA VAL A 176 -9.25 20.13 7.36
C VAL A 176 -10.16 21.29 7.80
N PHE A 177 -9.67 22.52 7.77
CA PHE A 177 -10.54 23.66 8.03
C PHE A 177 -11.49 23.90 6.85
N PRO A 178 -12.74 24.32 7.10
CA PRO A 178 -13.68 24.60 6.03
C PRO A 178 -13.23 25.81 5.19
N ASP A 179 -13.68 25.85 3.94
CA ASP A 179 -13.30 26.94 3.02
C ASP A 179 -13.87 28.31 3.44
N ASN A 180 -14.90 28.34 4.29
CA ASN A 180 -15.48 29.55 4.85
C ASN A 180 -14.90 29.96 6.21
N HIS A 181 -13.74 29.42 6.60
CA HIS A 181 -13.12 29.73 7.90
C HIS A 181 -12.88 31.25 8.10
N PRO A 182 -13.13 31.82 9.29
CA PRO A 182 -12.96 33.26 9.53
C PRO A 182 -11.53 33.76 9.23
N GLU A 183 -10.53 32.96 9.61
CA GLU A 183 -9.14 33.21 9.26
C GLU A 183 -8.83 32.68 7.86
N GLU A 184 -8.60 33.58 6.91
CA GLU A 184 -8.37 33.27 5.50
C GLU A 184 -7.17 32.33 5.29
N LYS A 185 -6.12 32.48 6.09
CA LYS A 185 -4.90 31.65 6.04
C LYS A 185 -5.13 30.18 6.40
N LEU A 186 -6.24 29.86 7.07
CA LEU A 186 -6.55 28.50 7.50
C LEU A 186 -7.51 27.78 6.56
N ARG A 187 -8.24 28.50 5.70
CA ARG A 187 -9.24 27.91 4.78
C ARG A 187 -8.63 26.78 3.95
N GLY A 188 -9.27 25.61 3.95
CA GLY A 188 -8.83 24.43 3.19
C GLY A 188 -7.48 23.82 3.62
N HIS A 189 -6.86 24.29 4.70
CA HIS A 189 -5.60 23.75 5.24
C HIS A 189 -5.86 22.63 6.24
N SER A 190 -4.93 21.68 6.32
CA SER A 190 -4.98 20.61 7.32
C SER A 190 -4.84 21.18 8.73
N LYS A 191 -5.67 20.66 9.65
CA LYS A 191 -5.57 20.92 11.08
C LYS A 191 -4.34 20.20 11.64
N GLY A 192 -3.60 20.88 12.52
CA GLY A 192 -2.57 20.23 13.32
C GLY A 192 -3.15 19.46 14.49
N ILE A 193 -2.32 18.61 15.12
CA ILE A 193 -2.70 17.81 16.31
C ILE A 193 -3.28 18.70 17.41
N ARG A 194 -2.73 19.90 17.61
CA ARG A 194 -3.24 20.83 18.62
C ARG A 194 -4.68 21.23 18.38
N GLN A 195 -5.06 21.51 17.13
CA GLN A 195 -6.43 21.89 16.81
C GLN A 195 -7.38 20.70 16.98
N VAL A 196 -6.99 19.51 16.48
CA VAL A 196 -7.81 18.29 16.64
C VAL A 196 -8.03 17.95 18.11
N LEU A 197 -7.01 18.04 18.96
CA LEU A 197 -7.16 17.80 20.40
C LEU A 197 -8.02 18.87 21.09
N LYS A 198 -7.93 20.14 20.68
CA LYS A 198 -8.82 21.20 21.19
C LYS A 198 -10.28 20.97 20.80
N ASP A 199 -10.53 20.59 19.55
CA ASP A 199 -11.88 20.25 19.05
C ASP A 199 -12.50 19.14 19.91
N ARG A 200 -11.67 18.21 20.41
CA ARG A 200 -12.05 17.10 21.30
C ARG A 200 -12.01 17.42 22.80
N LYS A 201 -11.62 18.64 23.20
CA LYS A 201 -11.37 19.05 24.60
C LYS A 201 -10.29 18.22 25.33
N LEU A 202 -9.33 17.68 24.60
CA LEU A 202 -8.23 16.84 25.10
C LEU A 202 -6.87 17.57 25.16
N TRP A 203 -6.81 18.85 24.78
CA TRP A 203 -5.57 19.61 24.84
C TRP A 203 -5.26 20.04 26.29
N PRO A 204 -4.14 19.60 26.90
CA PRO A 204 -3.86 19.91 28.30
C PRO A 204 -3.39 21.35 28.48
N THR A 205 -3.61 21.90 29.68
CA THR A 205 -3.27 23.29 30.04
C THR A 205 -1.77 23.60 29.88
N GLY A 206 -0.90 22.63 30.18
CA GLY A 206 0.56 22.77 30.01
C GLY A 206 1.06 22.61 28.56
N GLY A 207 0.16 22.27 27.62
CA GLY A 207 0.52 21.89 26.25
C GLY A 207 1.25 20.56 26.16
N ILE A 208 1.42 20.07 24.93
CA ILE A 208 2.19 18.85 24.62
C ILE A 208 3.16 19.18 23.48
N ARG A 209 4.33 18.55 23.50
CA ARG A 209 5.28 18.59 22.38
C ARG A 209 5.02 17.44 21.42
N LEU A 210 5.17 17.70 20.12
CA LEU A 210 4.99 16.68 19.09
C LEU A 210 5.99 15.52 19.22
N ILE A 211 7.20 15.82 19.70
CA ILE A 211 8.27 14.84 19.91
C ILE A 211 8.67 14.89 21.38
N CYS A 212 8.70 13.73 22.02
CA CYS A 212 9.22 13.60 23.38
C CYS A 212 10.76 13.71 23.36
N ASP A 213 11.32 14.62 24.17
CA ASP A 213 12.77 14.84 24.31
C ASP A 213 13.52 13.59 24.78
N GLN A 214 12.85 12.66 25.47
CA GLN A 214 13.45 11.40 25.91
C GLN A 214 13.49 10.36 24.77
N CYS A 215 12.47 10.35 23.91
CA CYS A 215 12.37 9.44 22.77
C CYS A 215 13.27 9.85 21.60
N SER A 216 13.61 11.14 21.47
CA SER A 216 14.51 11.65 20.42
C SER A 216 15.99 11.27 20.61
N ARG A 217 16.36 10.73 21.79
CA ARG A 217 17.75 10.39 22.14
C ARG A 217 18.11 8.90 22.00
N ASN A 218 17.31 8.09 21.30
CA ASN A 218 17.57 6.65 21.07
C ASN A 218 17.84 5.80 22.33
N ASN A 219 17.28 6.16 23.50
CA ASN A 219 17.33 5.30 24.68
C ASN A 219 16.12 4.37 24.71
N GLU A 220 16.29 3.14 24.23
CA GLU A 220 15.25 2.12 24.13
C GLU A 220 14.63 1.74 25.50
N SER A 221 15.35 1.93 26.60
CA SER A 221 14.92 1.53 27.95
C SER A 221 13.90 2.45 28.64
N LYS A 222 13.57 3.62 28.07
CA LYS A 222 12.62 4.59 28.65
C LYS A 222 11.35 4.82 27.82
N ARG A 223 11.07 3.95 26.84
CA ARG A 223 9.90 4.09 25.95
C ARG A 223 8.56 3.69 26.57
N LEU A 224 8.53 3.16 27.79
CA LEU A 224 7.31 2.59 28.40
C LEU A 224 6.24 3.62 28.79
N ASP A 225 6.59 4.88 29.02
CA ASP A 225 5.65 5.92 29.52
C ASP A 225 5.25 6.95 28.46
N CYS A 226 5.68 6.78 27.21
CA CYS A 226 5.36 7.72 26.12
C CYS A 226 4.39 7.06 25.16
N TYR A 227 3.12 7.43 25.23
CA TYR A 227 2.11 7.03 24.24
C TYR A 227 2.49 7.59 22.87
N ALA A 228 2.73 6.70 21.91
CA ALA A 228 2.89 6.98 20.49
C ALA A 228 1.54 7.25 19.82
#